data_AF-A0A4R1UWT7-F1
#
_entry.id   AF-A0A4R1UWT7-F1
#
_cell.length_a   1.000
_cell.length_b   1.000
_cell.length_c   1.000
_cell.angle_alpha   90.00
_cell.angle_beta   90.00
_cell.angle_gamma   90.00
#
_symmetry.space_group_name_H-M   'P 1'
#
loop_
_entity.id
_entity.type
_entity.pdbx_description
1 polymer ?
#
loop_
_entity_poly.entity_id
_entity_poly.type
_entity_poly.pdbx_seq_one_letter_code
_entity_poly.pdbx_strand_id
1 'polypeptide(L)'
;MPLIDRAARALAKAEHGSDEWNGLTPEDQEVLRQNALAVISAIRVPSPAMTAAGEKLIGQERRHAIDHGDMHDAWQVMIDVLLQKNVSG
;
A
#
# COMPACT_ATOMS: atom_id res chain seq x y z
N MET A 1 -12.34 -7.82 5.24
CA MET A 1 -11.78 -7.94 3.89
C MET A 1 -10.31 -7.53 3.95
N PRO A 2 -9.38 -8.41 3.57
CA PRO A 2 -7.97 -8.08 3.39
C PRO A 2 -7.76 -6.79 2.58
N LEU A 3 -6.72 -6.00 2.89
CA LEU A 3 -6.41 -4.76 2.18
C LEU A 3 -6.14 -5.00 0.68
N ILE A 4 -5.56 -6.15 0.33
CA ILE A 4 -5.34 -6.57 -1.06
C ILE A 4 -6.67 -6.78 -1.81
N ASP A 5 -7.66 -7.43 -1.20
CA ASP A 5 -8.99 -7.59 -1.81
C ASP A 5 -9.69 -6.24 -2.00
N ARG A 6 -9.49 -5.29 -1.08
CA ARG A 6 -9.98 -3.91 -1.25
C ARG A 6 -9.36 -3.23 -2.47
N ALA A 7 -8.05 -3.39 -2.66
CA ALA A 7 -7.34 -2.83 -3.81
C ALA A 7 -7.76 -3.51 -5.12
N ALA A 8 -7.89 -4.84 -5.13
CA ALA A 8 -8.35 -5.60 -6.30
C ALA A 8 -9.76 -5.18 -6.76
N ARG A 9 -10.68 -4.96 -5.81
CA ARG A 9 -12.01 -4.41 -6.12
C ARG A 9 -11.97 -3.00 -6.70
N ALA A 10 -11.06 -2.16 -6.21
CA ALA A 10 -10.87 -0.82 -6.76
C ALA A 10 -10.38 -0.87 -8.21
N LEU A 11 -9.48 -1.81 -8.53
CA LEU A 11 -9.04 -2.07 -9.91
C LEU A 11 -10.20 -2.56 -10.78
N ALA A 12 -10.98 -3.55 -10.32
CA ALA A 12 -12.17 -4.03 -11.04
C ALA A 12 -13.12 -2.89 -11.41
N LYS A 13 -13.41 -2.01 -10.44
CA LYS A 13 -14.29 -0.87 -10.65
C LYS A 13 -13.73 0.12 -11.68
N ALA A 14 -12.42 0.32 -11.70
CA ALA A 14 -11.77 1.20 -12.66
C ALA A 14 -11.81 0.63 -14.10
N GLU A 15 -11.68 -0.69 -14.25
CA GLU A 15 -11.69 -1.37 -15.55
C GLU A 15 -13.10 -1.53 -16.14
N HIS A 16 -14.10 -1.83 -15.30
CA HIS A 16 -15.45 -2.18 -15.75
C HIS A 16 -16.51 -1.08 -15.53
N GLY A 17 -16.18 0.01 -14.83
CA GLY A 17 -17.09 1.15 -14.59
C GLY A 17 -18.21 0.87 -13.58
N SER A 18 -18.35 -0.36 -13.11
CA SER A 18 -19.28 -0.82 -12.07
C SER A 18 -18.53 -1.67 -11.02
N ASP A 19 -19.05 -1.74 -9.79
CA ASP A 19 -18.48 -2.63 -8.75
C ASP A 19 -18.96 -4.07 -8.98
N GLU A 20 -18.54 -4.65 -10.09
CA GLU A 20 -18.94 -5.99 -10.56
C GLU A 20 -18.07 -7.12 -10.00
N TRP A 21 -17.29 -6.86 -8.96
CA TRP A 21 -16.38 -7.85 -8.36
C TRP A 21 -17.00 -9.23 -8.14
N ASN A 22 -18.25 -9.27 -7.65
CA ASN A 22 -18.94 -10.54 -7.36
C ASN A 22 -19.39 -11.29 -8.63
N GLY A 23 -19.45 -10.63 -9.78
CA GLY A 23 -19.75 -11.22 -11.08
C GLY A 23 -18.52 -11.71 -11.85
N LEU A 24 -17.32 -11.31 -11.42
CA LEU A 24 -16.07 -11.77 -12.01
C LEU A 24 -15.83 -13.25 -11.74
N THR A 25 -15.18 -13.92 -12.69
CA THR A 25 -14.73 -15.29 -12.48
C THR A 25 -13.66 -15.35 -11.38
N PRO A 26 -13.47 -16.49 -10.70
CA PRO A 26 -12.40 -16.64 -9.72
C PRO A 26 -11.00 -16.33 -10.29
N GLU A 27 -10.78 -16.61 -11.57
CA GLU A 27 -9.52 -16.33 -12.28
C GLU A 27 -9.32 -14.82 -12.46
N ASP A 28 -10.34 -14.09 -12.94
CA ASP A 28 -10.27 -12.63 -13.09
C ASP A 28 -10.05 -11.92 -11.75
N GLN A 29 -10.73 -12.39 -10.69
CA GLN A 29 -10.50 -11.88 -9.33
C GLN A 29 -9.06 -12.09 -8.88
N GLU A 30 -8.46 -13.23 -9.22
CA GLU A 30 -7.08 -13.52 -8.86
C GLU A 30 -6.09 -12.65 -9.64
N VAL A 31 -6.31 -12.45 -10.94
CA VAL A 31 -5.52 -11.51 -11.76
C VAL A 31 -5.53 -10.11 -11.13
N LEU A 32 -6.69 -9.63 -10.70
CA LEU A 32 -6.80 -8.32 -10.05
C LEU A 32 -6.11 -8.27 -8.68
N ARG A 33 -6.11 -9.35 -7.90
CA ARG A 33 -5.31 -9.45 -6.66
C ARG A 33 -3.82 -9.38 -6.96
N GLN A 34 -3.34 -10.08 -7.97
CA GLN A 34 -1.94 -10.04 -8.39
C GLN A 34 -1.54 -8.65 -8.90
N ASN A 35 -2.40 -7.99 -9.65
CA ASN A 35 -2.19 -6.60 -10.08
C ASN A 35 -2.11 -5.64 -8.88
N ALA A 36 -3.01 -5.79 -7.90
CA ALA A 36 -2.96 -5.00 -6.67
C ALA A 36 -1.66 -5.23 -5.89
N LEU A 37 -1.21 -6.48 -5.76
CA LEU A 37 0.07 -6.83 -5.13
C LEU A 37 1.25 -6.18 -5.87
N ALA A 38 1.26 -6.23 -7.20
CA ALA A 38 2.32 -5.65 -8.02
C ALA A 38 2.41 -4.12 -7.83
N VAL A 39 1.27 -3.42 -7.86
CA VAL A 39 1.20 -1.97 -7.65
C VAL A 39 1.67 -1.59 -6.25
N ILE A 40 1.20 -2.30 -5.21
CA ILE A 40 1.60 -2.04 -3.83
C ILE A 40 3.10 -2.31 -3.63
N SER A 41 3.63 -3.37 -4.25
CA SER A 41 5.07 -3.64 -4.21
C SER A 41 5.89 -2.57 -4.94
N ALA A 42 5.36 -1.96 -5.99
CA ALA A 42 6.05 -0.88 -6.72
C ALA A 42 6.19 0.39 -5.88
N ILE A 43 5.22 0.68 -5.00
CA ILE A 43 5.28 1.83 -4.08
C ILE A 43 5.96 1.51 -2.75
N ARG A 44 6.59 0.33 -2.60
CA ARG A 44 7.29 -0.07 -1.37
C ARG A 44 8.35 0.94 -0.95
N VAL A 45 9.08 1.52 -1.90
CA VAL A 45 10.06 2.57 -1.62
C VAL A 45 9.35 3.92 -1.69
N PRO A 46 9.26 4.68 -0.59
CA PRO A 46 8.56 5.96 -0.61
C PRO A 46 9.40 7.01 -1.35
N SER A 47 8.73 7.97 -1.99
CA SER A 47 9.41 9.13 -2.57
C SER A 47 9.90 10.09 -1.47
N PRO A 48 10.90 10.95 -1.73
CA PRO A 48 11.37 11.95 -0.77
C PRO A 48 10.26 12.90 -0.30
N ALA A 49 9.25 13.18 -1.14
CA ALA A 49 8.11 14.02 -0.77
C ALA A 49 7.19 13.33 0.25
N MET A 50 7.05 12.01 0.17
CA MET A 50 6.23 11.24 1.11
C MET A 50 6.88 11.19 2.50
N THR A 51 8.19 10.91 2.56
CA THR A 51 8.94 10.90 3.82
C THR A 51 8.99 12.28 4.45
N ALA A 52 9.22 13.35 3.67
CA ALA A 52 9.18 14.73 4.17
C ALA A 52 7.81 15.12 4.75
N ALA A 53 6.71 14.66 4.15
CA ALA A 53 5.38 14.91 4.69
C ALA A 53 5.17 14.23 6.06
N GLY A 54 5.65 12.99 6.23
CA GLY A 54 5.62 12.27 7.50
C GLY A 54 6.52 12.91 8.56
N GLU A 55 7.74 13.29 8.16
CA GLU A 55 8.72 13.98 9.01
C GLU A 55 8.16 15.30 9.53
N LYS A 56 7.53 16.11 8.66
CA LYS A 56 6.88 17.35 9.07
C LYS A 56 5.79 17.11 10.13
N LEU A 57 4.88 16.17 9.88
CA LEU A 57 3.77 15.88 10.78
C LEU A 57 4.26 15.43 12.16
N ILE A 58 5.18 14.46 12.21
CA ILE A 58 5.58 13.84 13.48
C ILE A 58 6.70 14.65 14.15
N GLY A 59 7.67 15.11 13.37
CA GLY A 59 8.82 15.88 13.83
C GLY A 59 8.45 17.30 14.28
N GLN A 60 7.72 18.04 13.43
CA GLN A 60 7.44 19.46 13.69
C GLN A 60 6.11 19.65 14.43
N GLU A 61 5.03 19.05 13.93
CA GLU A 61 3.69 19.31 14.47
C GLU A 61 3.45 18.57 15.79
N ARG A 62 3.94 17.32 15.90
CA ARG A 62 3.82 16.50 17.12
C ARG A 62 5.05 16.56 18.03
N ARG A 63 6.13 17.21 17.59
CA ARG A 63 7.37 17.44 18.37
C ARG A 63 8.07 16.16 18.84
N HIS A 64 7.99 15.09 18.07
CA HIS A 64 8.80 13.89 18.31
C HIS A 64 10.16 14.03 17.61
N ALA A 65 11.20 13.42 18.18
CA ALA A 65 12.47 13.29 17.47
C ALA A 65 12.34 12.14 16.47
N ILE A 66 12.12 12.48 15.21
CA ILE A 66 12.19 11.56 14.08
C ILE A 66 12.94 12.23 12.94
N ASP A 67 13.54 11.44 12.08
CA ASP A 67 14.16 11.94 10.86
C ASP A 67 13.54 11.34 9.58
N HIS A 68 14.12 11.73 8.45
CA HIS A 68 13.72 11.25 7.14
C HIS A 68 13.86 9.73 6.97
N GLY A 69 14.91 9.15 7.56
CA GLY A 69 15.19 7.71 7.52
C GLY A 69 14.13 6.92 8.28
N ASP A 70 13.74 7.39 9.47
CA ASP A 70 12.67 6.77 10.26
C ASP A 70 11.37 6.64 9.45
N MET A 71 11.03 7.67 8.67
CA MET A 71 9.82 7.66 7.82
C MET A 71 9.96 6.76 6.60
N HIS A 72 11.16 6.68 6.04
CA HIS A 72 11.45 5.77 4.95
C HIS A 72 11.25 4.32 5.39
N ASP A 73 11.87 3.95 6.51
CA ASP A 73 11.90 2.58 7.01
C ASP A 73 10.52 2.16 7.55
N ALA A 74 9.84 3.04 8.29
CA ALA A 74 8.48 2.78 8.77
C ALA A 74 7.52 2.49 7.60
N TRP A 75 7.61 3.24 6.50
CA TRP A 75 6.80 2.97 5.31
C TRP A 75 7.12 1.60 4.70
N GLN A 76 8.40 1.29 4.50
CA GLN A 76 8.81 0.00 3.94
C GLN A 76 8.29 -1.16 4.79
N VAL A 77 8.43 -1.07 6.13
CA VAL A 77 7.95 -2.09 7.07
C VAL A 77 6.43 -2.25 6.97
N MET A 78 5.66 -1.15 6.93
CA MET A 78 4.20 -1.24 6.77
C MET A 78 3.78 -1.91 5.47
N ILE A 79 4.45 -1.61 4.36
CA ILE A 79 4.18 -2.26 3.07
C ILE A 79 4.62 -3.73 3.09
N ASP A 80 5.73 -4.07 3.75
CA ASP A 80 6.16 -5.46 3.89
C ASP A 80 5.17 -6.29 4.73
N VAL A 81 4.64 -5.74 5.83
CA VAL A 81 3.54 -6.36 6.59
C VAL A 81 2.32 -6.60 5.69
N LEU A 82 1.92 -5.60 4.91
CA LEU A 82 0.79 -5.69 3.99
C LEU A 82 1.00 -6.79 2.94
N LEU A 83 2.24 -6.94 2.44
CA LEU A 83 2.63 -7.96 1.47
C LEU A 83 2.96 -9.32 2.12
N GLN A 84 2.84 -9.45 3.44
CA GLN A 84 3.24 -10.63 4.21
C GLN A 84 4.70 -11.05 3.95
N LYS A 85 5.56 -10.10 3.61
CA LYS A 85 7.00 -10.31 3.54
C LYS A 85 7.53 -10.38 4.98
N ASN A 86 8.39 -11.35 5.27
CA ASN A 86 8.95 -11.53 6.62
C ASN A 86 9.56 -10.21 7.13
N VAL A 87 8.90 -9.59 8.10
CA VAL A 87 9.42 -8.41 8.79
C VAL A 87 10.40 -8.90 9.83
N SER A 88 11.69 -8.78 9.54
CA SER A 88 12.72 -8.97 10.55
C SER A 88 12.81 -7.67 11.35
N GLY A 89 12.41 -7.73 12.63
CA GLY A 89 12.53 -6.63 13.58
C GLY A 89 13.93 -6.49 14.15
#